data_AF-A0A9D8MQG2-F1
#
_entry.id   AF-A0A9D8MQG2-F1
#
_cell.length_a   1.000
_cell.length_b   1.000
_cell.length_c   1.000
_cell.angle_alpha   90.00
_cell.angle_beta   90.00
_cell.angle_gamma   90.00
#
_symmetry.space_group_name_H-M   'P 1'
#
loop_
_entity.id
_entity.type
_entity.pdbx_description
1 polymer ?
#
loop_
_entity_poly.entity_id
_entity_poly.type
_entity_poly.pdbx_seq_one_letter_code
_entity_poly.pdbx_strand_id
1 'polypeptide(L)'
;MKNTKESASVPCPLTPDELRILANSDAFQSLVAADPELDRLESLQYRKTDEISALHETLFRPCGRIGNLSVMPLTPARWSLLWSFSSPYVCGGSVRTADIELFLYLLTLDLRPGRPFLSDLPRRAVGICRRAALPLDEIHKSLLERIRIAFLPLKLLPPPDAGSAASPARFDAEWLNRICSAAAVRTGTPIGDVMFFMSLNQVCWQYVNMLRDRPGSRSIRRRPDSEIARKMLLRVYELGEEFLKKA
;
A
#
# COMPACT_ATOMS: atom_id res chain seq x y z
N MET A 1 12.61 -25.38 -13.74
CA MET A 1 12.57 -25.76 -12.32
C MET A 1 11.34 -25.12 -11.69
N LYS A 2 10.39 -25.95 -11.27
CA LYS A 2 9.12 -25.53 -10.67
C LYS A 2 9.39 -25.14 -9.22
N ASN A 3 9.30 -23.84 -8.89
CA ASN A 3 9.22 -23.38 -7.51
C ASN A 3 7.75 -23.11 -7.19
N THR A 4 7.08 -24.16 -6.74
CA THR A 4 5.77 -24.12 -6.12
C THR A 4 5.96 -23.47 -4.75
N LYS A 5 5.67 -22.16 -4.63
CA LYS A 5 5.45 -21.56 -3.31
C LYS A 5 4.08 -22.05 -2.85
N GLU A 6 4.09 -23.10 -2.02
CA GLU A 6 2.95 -23.48 -1.20
C GLU A 6 2.45 -22.22 -0.48
N SER A 7 1.24 -21.80 -0.85
CA SER A 7 0.43 -20.95 0.03
C SER A 7 0.17 -21.78 1.28
N ALA A 8 0.99 -21.60 2.31
CA ALA A 8 0.82 -22.25 3.60
C ALA A 8 -0.51 -21.78 4.21
N SER A 9 -1.57 -22.50 3.87
CA SER A 9 -2.84 -22.46 4.58
C SER A 9 -2.53 -22.81 6.03
N VAL A 10 -3.06 -22.03 6.96
CA VAL A 10 -2.91 -22.28 8.39
C VAL A 10 -3.69 -23.57 8.67
N PRO A 11 -3.05 -24.67 9.12
CA PRO A 11 -3.77 -25.89 9.43
C PRO A 11 -4.75 -25.60 10.56
N CYS A 12 -6.05 -25.79 10.29
CA CYS A 12 -7.11 -25.65 11.29
C CYS A 12 -7.13 -26.92 12.16
N PRO A 13 -6.87 -26.83 13.47
CA PRO A 13 -6.89 -27.99 14.36
C PRO A 13 -8.33 -28.41 14.74
N LEU A 14 -9.33 -27.57 14.48
CA LEU A 14 -10.73 -27.77 14.82
C LEU A 14 -11.54 -28.34 13.65
N THR A 15 -12.49 -29.21 13.97
CA THR A 15 -13.44 -29.78 13.01
C THR A 15 -14.53 -28.76 12.63
N PRO A 16 -15.22 -28.94 11.47
CA PRO A 16 -16.30 -28.04 11.05
C PRO A 16 -17.45 -27.91 12.06
N ASP A 17 -17.77 -28.98 12.79
CA ASP A 17 -18.84 -28.97 13.78
C ASP A 17 -18.42 -28.26 15.07
N GLU A 18 -17.17 -28.43 15.51
CA GLU A 18 -16.59 -27.63 16.60
C GLU A 18 -16.57 -26.14 16.28
N LEU A 19 -16.21 -25.77 15.04
CA LEU A 19 -16.27 -24.38 14.59
C LEU A 19 -17.70 -23.81 14.61
N ARG A 20 -18.72 -24.61 14.28
CA ARG A 20 -20.13 -24.21 14.39
C ARG A 20 -20.56 -24.00 15.83
N ILE A 21 -20.12 -24.86 16.74
CA ILE A 21 -20.42 -24.73 18.18
C ILE A 21 -19.81 -23.43 18.72
N LEU A 22 -18.53 -23.17 18.41
CA LEU A 22 -17.83 -21.96 18.83
C LEU A 22 -18.45 -20.68 18.23
N ALA A 23 -18.82 -20.71 16.95
CA ALA A 23 -19.46 -19.57 16.28
C ALA A 23 -20.81 -19.18 16.90
N ASN A 24 -21.54 -20.15 17.47
CA ASN A 24 -22.86 -19.95 18.08
C ASN A 24 -22.82 -19.77 19.61
N SER A 25 -21.64 -19.75 20.23
CA SER A 25 -21.48 -19.63 21.68
C SER A 25 -21.17 -18.18 22.09
N ASP A 26 -22.14 -17.51 22.73
CA ASP A 26 -21.95 -16.15 23.27
C ASP A 26 -20.82 -16.09 24.32
N ALA A 27 -20.65 -17.17 25.09
CA ALA A 27 -19.56 -17.29 26.06
C ALA A 27 -18.20 -17.34 25.37
N PHE A 28 -18.09 -18.03 24.23
CA PHE A 28 -16.86 -18.05 23.44
C PHE A 28 -16.58 -16.71 22.76
N GLN A 29 -17.61 -16.05 22.21
CA GLN A 29 -17.45 -14.70 21.64
C GLN A 29 -16.97 -13.70 22.69
N SER A 30 -17.48 -13.79 23.92
CA SER A 30 -17.04 -12.95 25.05
C SER A 30 -15.60 -13.27 25.47
N LEU A 31 -15.20 -14.54 25.45
CA LEU A 31 -13.82 -14.97 25.72
C LEU A 31 -12.84 -14.39 24.69
N VAL A 32 -13.17 -14.52 23.40
CA VAL A 32 -12.37 -13.99 22.30
C VAL A 32 -12.26 -12.47 22.37
N ALA A 33 -13.36 -11.77 22.67
CA ALA A 33 -13.39 -10.31 22.79
C ALA A 33 -12.60 -9.78 23.99
N ALA A 34 -12.35 -10.60 25.01
CA ALA A 34 -11.61 -10.22 26.21
C ALA A 34 -10.16 -10.73 26.23
N ASP A 35 -9.69 -11.43 25.18
CA ASP A 35 -8.35 -12.01 25.16
C ASP A 35 -7.27 -10.91 24.98
N PRO A 36 -6.36 -10.74 25.96
CA PRO A 36 -5.37 -9.67 25.91
C PRO A 36 -4.35 -9.81 24.77
N GLU A 37 -4.12 -11.04 24.28
CA GLU A 37 -3.19 -11.27 23.17
C GLU A 37 -3.82 -10.91 21.83
N LEU A 38 -5.11 -11.18 21.62
CA LEU A 38 -5.86 -10.69 20.47
C LEU A 38 -5.91 -9.16 20.44
N ASP A 39 -6.17 -8.50 21.57
CA ASP A 39 -6.10 -7.04 21.70
C ASP A 39 -4.71 -6.49 21.36
N ARG A 40 -3.66 -7.14 21.87
CA ARG A 40 -2.26 -6.76 21.57
C ARG A 40 -1.98 -6.92 20.07
N LEU A 41 -2.35 -8.04 19.46
CA LEU A 41 -2.16 -8.30 18.03
C LEU A 41 -2.97 -7.32 17.16
N GLU A 42 -4.18 -6.95 17.58
CA GLU A 42 -4.98 -5.91 16.92
C GLU A 42 -4.30 -4.54 16.98
N SER A 43 -3.73 -4.18 18.13
CA SER A 43 -2.98 -2.92 18.28
C SER A 43 -1.74 -2.83 17.36
N LEU A 44 -1.10 -3.97 17.07
CA LEU A 44 0.06 -4.04 16.17
C LEU A 44 -0.30 -3.81 14.70
N GLN A 45 -1.58 -3.89 14.35
CA GLN A 45 -2.06 -3.53 13.01
C GLN A 45 -1.94 -2.02 12.77
N TYR A 46 -1.88 -1.22 13.83
CA TYR A 46 -1.88 0.24 13.77
C TYR A 46 -0.47 0.83 13.93
N ARG A 47 0.21 1.02 12.80
CA ARG A 47 1.47 1.80 12.80
C ARG A 47 1.15 3.29 12.74
N LYS A 48 1.07 3.93 13.91
CA LYS A 48 0.86 5.39 14.09
C LYS A 48 1.71 6.23 13.12
N THR A 49 2.97 5.87 12.94
CA THR A 49 3.90 6.59 12.05
C THR A 49 3.46 6.56 10.58
N ASP A 50 2.91 5.44 10.12
CA ASP A 50 2.42 5.28 8.75
C ASP A 50 1.18 6.15 8.51
N GLU A 51 0.32 6.20 9.53
CA GLU A 51 -0.91 6.99 9.52
C GLU A 51 -0.63 8.49 9.57
N ILE A 52 0.31 8.92 10.42
CA ILE A 52 0.78 10.32 10.45
C ILE A 52 1.36 10.70 9.10
N SER A 53 2.15 9.82 8.48
CA SER A 53 2.75 10.07 7.16
C SER A 53 1.70 10.15 6.05
N ALA A 54 0.70 9.26 6.06
CA ALA A 54 -0.40 9.27 5.10
C ALA A 54 -1.32 10.49 5.29
N LEU A 55 -1.61 10.88 6.54
CA LEU A 55 -2.32 12.11 6.85
C LEU A 55 -1.52 13.33 6.40
N HIS A 56 -0.21 13.34 6.59
CA HIS A 56 0.63 14.44 6.16
C HIS A 56 0.63 14.62 4.64
N GLU A 57 0.68 13.52 3.88
CA GLU A 57 0.56 13.50 2.41
C GLU A 57 -0.83 13.94 1.89
N THR A 58 -1.86 13.88 2.75
CA THR A 58 -3.25 14.24 2.41
C THR A 58 -3.61 15.67 2.82
N LEU A 59 -3.14 16.11 3.99
CA LEU A 59 -3.54 17.39 4.62
C LEU A 59 -2.58 18.54 4.28
N PHE A 60 -1.30 18.25 4.06
CA PHE A 60 -0.28 19.26 3.79
C PHE A 60 0.28 19.04 2.40
N ARG A 61 0.43 20.10 1.60
CA ARG A 61 1.10 20.04 0.30
C ARG A 61 2.56 19.62 0.56
N PRO A 62 2.95 18.36 0.35
CA PRO A 62 4.06 17.82 1.11
C PRO A 62 5.36 18.16 0.39
N CYS A 63 6.04 19.22 0.82
CA CYS A 63 7.46 19.36 0.56
C CYS A 63 8.19 18.49 1.59
N GLY A 64 8.51 17.26 1.19
CA GLY A 64 9.30 16.35 2.01
C GLY A 64 10.79 16.60 1.82
N ARG A 65 11.62 15.87 2.58
CA ARG A 65 13.07 15.82 2.35
C ARG A 65 13.55 14.39 2.19
N ILE A 66 14.60 14.22 1.40
CA ILE A 66 15.46 13.03 1.40
C ILE A 66 16.89 13.56 1.55
N GLY A 67 17.42 13.46 2.76
CA GLY A 67 18.66 14.12 3.15
C GLY A 67 18.61 15.63 2.88
N ASN A 68 19.53 16.10 2.05
CA ASN A 68 19.63 17.52 1.70
C ASN A 68 18.67 17.98 0.60
N LEU A 69 17.97 17.05 -0.07
CA LEU A 69 17.08 17.38 -1.18
C LEU A 69 15.66 17.63 -0.68
N SER A 70 15.10 18.76 -1.11
CA SER A 70 13.66 18.98 -1.07
C SER A 70 13.00 18.14 -2.16
N VAL A 71 11.97 17.39 -1.78
CA VAL A 71 11.25 16.50 -2.68
C VAL A 71 9.76 16.77 -2.63
N MET A 72 9.14 16.67 -3.79
CA MET A 72 7.70 16.76 -4.00
C MET A 72 7.04 15.41 -3.71
N PRO A 73 5.70 15.38 -3.51
CA PRO A 73 4.98 14.11 -3.41
C PRO A 73 5.20 13.23 -4.63
N LEU A 74 5.09 11.93 -4.42
CA LEU A 74 4.87 11.00 -5.52
C LEU A 74 3.46 11.27 -6.07
N THR A 75 3.36 11.84 -7.26
CA THR A 75 2.08 12.13 -7.93
C THR A 75 1.81 11.11 -9.04
N PRO A 76 0.56 11.00 -9.56
CA PRO A 76 0.26 10.15 -10.70
C PRO A 76 1.21 10.39 -11.88
N ALA A 77 1.51 11.64 -12.23
CA ALA A 77 2.45 11.96 -13.31
C ALA A 77 3.87 11.42 -13.08
N ARG A 78 4.39 11.53 -11.85
CA ARG A 78 5.73 10.99 -11.50
C ARG A 78 5.73 9.47 -11.57
N TRP A 79 4.66 8.84 -11.12
CA TRP A 79 4.47 7.39 -11.24
C TRP A 79 4.39 6.94 -12.71
N SER A 80 3.64 7.67 -13.56
CA SER A 80 3.57 7.40 -15.00
C SER A 80 4.93 7.48 -15.65
N LEU A 81 5.77 8.47 -15.29
CA LEU A 81 7.12 8.59 -15.82
C LEU A 81 7.98 7.39 -15.44
N LEU A 82 7.93 6.94 -14.18
CA LEU A 82 8.64 5.72 -13.75
C LEU A 82 8.20 4.50 -14.57
N TRP A 83 6.90 4.35 -14.80
CA TRP A 83 6.36 3.28 -15.64
C TRP A 83 6.86 3.39 -17.10
N SER A 84 6.85 4.59 -17.68
CA SER A 84 7.34 4.84 -19.06
C SER A 84 8.83 4.53 -19.23
N PHE A 85 9.64 4.66 -18.18
CA PHE A 85 11.05 4.27 -18.19
C PHE A 85 11.28 2.80 -17.81
N SER A 86 10.22 1.99 -17.67
CA SER A 86 10.30 0.60 -17.23
C SER A 86 11.07 0.44 -15.91
N SER A 87 10.86 1.38 -14.99
CA SER A 87 11.55 1.41 -13.70
C SER A 87 11.29 0.11 -12.91
N PRO A 88 12.33 -0.52 -12.32
CA PRO A 88 12.15 -1.71 -11.47
C PRO A 88 11.23 -1.48 -10.26
N TYR A 89 11.05 -0.22 -9.83
CA TYR A 89 10.10 0.16 -8.78
C TYR A 89 8.63 -0.06 -9.17
N VAL A 90 8.32 -0.08 -10.46
CA VAL A 90 6.96 -0.24 -10.98
C VAL A 90 6.78 -1.61 -11.63
N CYS A 91 7.74 -2.01 -12.47
CA CYS A 91 7.66 -3.23 -13.27
C CYS A 91 8.23 -4.46 -12.55
N GLY A 92 8.86 -4.27 -11.38
CA GLY A 92 9.65 -5.31 -10.72
C GLY A 92 11.02 -5.53 -11.38
N GLY A 93 11.89 -6.23 -10.68
CA GLY A 93 13.26 -6.50 -11.12
C GLY A 93 14.32 -5.99 -10.14
N SER A 94 15.58 -6.04 -10.56
CA SER A 94 16.70 -5.58 -9.75
C SER A 94 16.90 -4.07 -9.88
N VAL A 95 16.90 -3.37 -8.76
CA VAL A 95 17.11 -1.91 -8.69
C VAL A 95 18.61 -1.61 -8.79
N ARG A 96 19.01 -0.75 -9.73
CA ARG A 96 20.39 -0.24 -9.87
C ARG A 96 20.46 1.22 -9.42
N THR A 97 21.67 1.74 -9.26
CA THR A 97 21.90 3.15 -8.89
C THR A 97 21.21 4.12 -9.84
N ALA A 98 21.25 3.88 -11.15
CA ALA A 98 20.58 4.73 -12.13
C ALA A 98 19.05 4.78 -11.94
N ASP A 99 18.45 3.69 -11.48
CA ASP A 99 17.02 3.61 -11.20
C ASP A 99 16.66 4.42 -9.94
N ILE A 100 17.50 4.36 -8.90
CA ILE A 100 17.40 5.18 -7.68
C ILE A 100 17.53 6.67 -8.03
N GLU A 101 18.55 7.02 -8.82
CA GLU A 101 18.82 8.40 -9.24
C GLU A 101 17.66 8.97 -10.05
N LEU A 102 17.15 8.22 -11.04
CA LEU A 102 16.00 8.64 -11.84
C LEU A 102 14.78 8.92 -10.96
N PHE A 103 14.45 7.99 -10.05
CA PHE A 103 13.30 8.17 -9.18
C PHE A 103 13.47 9.37 -8.24
N LEU A 104 14.62 9.48 -7.58
CA LEU A 104 14.92 10.62 -6.71
C LEU A 104 14.84 11.94 -7.49
N TYR A 105 15.38 12.00 -8.71
CA TYR A 105 15.32 13.18 -9.56
C TYR A 105 13.89 13.58 -9.92
N LEU A 106 13.03 12.63 -10.30
CA LEU A 106 11.61 12.90 -10.57
C LEU A 106 10.88 13.52 -9.38
N LEU A 107 11.25 13.16 -8.15
CA LEU A 107 10.70 13.78 -6.94
C LEU A 107 11.21 15.21 -6.72
N THR A 108 12.38 15.59 -7.24
CA THR A 108 12.90 16.97 -7.13
C THR A 108 12.36 17.91 -8.22
N LEU A 109 11.82 17.36 -9.30
CA LEU A 109 11.36 18.14 -10.45
C LEU A 109 9.96 18.70 -10.24
N ASP A 110 9.74 19.92 -10.72
CA ASP A 110 8.42 20.46 -10.99
C ASP A 110 8.00 20.08 -12.42
N LEU A 111 6.94 19.28 -12.56
CA LEU A 111 6.52 18.70 -13.85
C LEU A 111 5.60 19.62 -14.68
N ARG A 112 5.40 20.88 -14.26
CA ARG A 112 4.59 21.89 -14.96
C ARG A 112 5.02 22.14 -16.43
N PRO A 113 4.15 22.72 -17.28
CA PRO A 113 4.40 22.83 -18.74
C PRO A 113 5.60 23.72 -19.06
N GLY A 114 6.45 23.28 -19.99
CA GLY A 114 7.78 23.85 -20.30
C GLY A 114 8.93 22.84 -20.22
N ARG A 115 8.61 21.55 -20.39
CA ARG A 115 9.38 20.40 -19.90
C ARG A 115 10.74 20.20 -20.58
N PRO A 116 11.73 19.61 -19.87
CA PRO A 116 12.82 18.91 -20.54
C PRO A 116 12.26 17.74 -21.38
N PHE A 117 12.91 17.43 -22.51
CA PHE A 117 12.56 16.25 -23.29
C PHE A 117 12.61 15.01 -22.41
N LEU A 118 11.61 14.12 -22.53
CA LEU A 118 11.55 12.88 -21.73
C LEU A 118 12.85 12.07 -21.85
N SER A 119 13.47 12.09 -23.04
CA SER A 119 14.77 11.46 -23.31
C SER A 119 15.93 12.01 -22.48
N ASP A 120 15.87 13.25 -22.00
CA ASP A 120 16.93 13.86 -21.19
C ASP A 120 16.86 13.49 -19.71
N LEU A 121 15.72 12.98 -19.23
CA LEU A 121 15.49 12.76 -17.80
C LEU A 121 16.51 11.81 -17.15
N PRO A 122 16.83 10.64 -17.74
CA PRO A 122 17.85 9.74 -17.17
C PRO A 122 19.22 10.40 -17.07
N ARG A 123 19.63 11.13 -18.12
CA ARG A 123 20.93 11.83 -18.15
C ARG A 123 21.01 12.92 -17.07
N ARG A 124 19.93 13.67 -16.85
CA ARG A 124 19.88 14.74 -15.84
C ARG A 124 19.80 14.21 -14.41
N ALA A 125 19.34 12.97 -14.21
CA ALA A 125 19.26 12.34 -12.91
C ALA A 125 20.63 11.92 -12.36
N VAL A 126 21.62 11.71 -13.23
CA VAL A 126 22.95 11.20 -12.86
C VAL A 126 23.59 12.06 -11.77
N GLY A 127 24.04 11.43 -10.70
CA GLY A 127 24.74 12.07 -9.58
C GLY A 127 23.83 12.72 -8.54
N ILE A 128 22.50 12.69 -8.70
CA ILE A 128 21.59 13.30 -7.73
C ILE A 128 21.68 12.67 -6.33
N CYS A 129 21.95 11.37 -6.23
CA CYS A 129 22.11 10.70 -4.95
C CYS A 129 23.26 11.32 -4.12
N ARG A 130 24.33 11.78 -4.77
CA ARG A 130 25.45 12.46 -4.09
C ARG A 130 25.00 13.79 -3.46
N ARG A 131 24.07 14.49 -4.12
CA ARG A 131 23.50 15.76 -3.60
C ARG A 131 22.58 15.55 -2.41
N ALA A 132 22.04 14.34 -2.23
CA ALA A 132 21.22 13.99 -1.07
C ALA A 132 22.03 13.90 0.23
N ALA A 133 23.35 13.70 0.14
CA ALA A 133 24.24 13.53 1.30
C ALA A 133 23.81 12.39 2.24
N LEU A 134 23.28 11.31 1.67
CA LEU A 134 22.91 10.09 2.39
C LEU A 134 23.52 8.86 1.70
N PRO A 135 23.76 7.75 2.43
CA PRO A 135 24.09 6.47 1.83
C PRO A 135 23.02 6.02 0.83
N LEU A 136 23.43 5.34 -0.24
CA LEU A 136 22.53 4.91 -1.31
C LEU A 136 21.38 4.03 -0.79
N ASP A 137 21.66 3.17 0.18
CA ASP A 137 20.66 2.28 0.78
C ASP A 137 19.59 3.04 1.58
N GLU A 138 19.95 4.14 2.23
CA GLU A 138 18.99 4.99 2.95
C GLU A 138 18.10 5.77 1.99
N ILE A 139 18.66 6.24 0.87
CA ILE A 139 17.89 6.86 -0.22
C ILE A 139 16.90 5.83 -0.76
N HIS A 140 17.38 4.62 -1.10
CA HIS A 140 16.55 3.55 -1.62
C HIS A 140 15.41 3.19 -0.65
N LYS A 141 15.73 3.01 0.65
CA LYS A 141 14.72 2.76 1.69
C LYS A 141 13.69 3.88 1.77
N SER A 142 14.12 5.14 1.68
CA SER A 142 13.23 6.30 1.68
C SER A 142 12.29 6.34 0.47
N LEU A 143 12.77 5.92 -0.71
CA LEU A 143 11.95 5.81 -1.92
C LEU A 143 10.92 4.67 -1.80
N LEU A 144 11.33 3.50 -1.29
CA LEU A 144 10.42 2.38 -1.03
C LEU A 144 9.34 2.75 -0.03
N GLU A 145 9.71 3.49 1.02
CA GLU A 145 8.77 3.95 2.04
C GLU A 145 7.72 4.91 1.45
N ARG A 146 8.13 5.81 0.55
CA ARG A 146 7.21 6.69 -0.19
C ARG A 146 6.25 5.91 -1.08
N ILE A 147 6.72 4.88 -1.77
CA ILE A 147 5.84 3.96 -2.53
C ILE A 147 4.85 3.31 -1.56
N ARG A 148 5.33 2.73 -0.46
CA ARG A 148 4.50 2.05 0.53
C ARG A 148 3.39 2.96 1.07
N ILE A 149 3.72 4.22 1.41
CA ILE A 149 2.75 5.21 1.88
C ILE A 149 1.78 5.59 0.75
N ALA A 150 2.26 5.85 -0.47
CA ALA A 150 1.42 6.21 -1.61
C ALA A 150 0.31 5.17 -1.87
N PHE A 151 0.63 3.88 -1.74
CA PHE A 151 -0.31 2.79 -1.98
C PHE A 151 -1.02 2.27 -0.74
N LEU A 152 -0.75 2.84 0.44
CA LEU A 152 -1.38 2.42 1.71
C LEU A 152 -2.92 2.31 1.63
N PRO A 153 -3.66 3.24 0.97
CA PRO A 153 -5.11 3.17 0.90
C PRO A 153 -5.60 1.90 0.18
N LEU A 154 -4.86 1.41 -0.81
CA LEU A 154 -5.26 0.23 -1.59
C LEU A 154 -5.22 -1.06 -0.77
N LYS A 155 -4.52 -1.10 0.37
CA LYS A 155 -4.55 -2.23 1.30
C LYS A 155 -5.93 -2.47 1.92
N LEU A 156 -6.85 -1.51 1.80
CA LEU A 156 -8.23 -1.64 2.25
C LEU A 156 -9.09 -2.47 1.30
N LEU A 157 -8.64 -2.66 0.05
CA LEU A 157 -9.37 -3.43 -0.94
C LEU A 157 -9.31 -4.93 -0.62
N PRO A 158 -10.35 -5.71 -0.97
CA PRO A 158 -10.28 -7.16 -0.83
C PRO A 158 -9.12 -7.73 -1.67
N PRO A 159 -8.43 -8.78 -1.17
CA PRO A 159 -7.45 -9.49 -1.98
C PRO A 159 -8.15 -10.09 -3.20
N PRO A 160 -7.42 -10.28 -4.31
CA PRO A 160 -7.96 -11.00 -5.46
C PRO A 160 -8.39 -12.41 -5.03
N ASP A 161 -9.54 -12.85 -5.55
CA ASP A 161 -10.09 -14.18 -5.23
C ASP A 161 -9.07 -15.27 -5.59
N ALA A 162 -8.80 -16.17 -4.66
CA ALA A 162 -7.78 -17.22 -4.78
C ALA A 162 -8.02 -18.21 -5.94
N GLY A 163 -9.19 -18.18 -6.58
CA GLY A 163 -9.55 -18.99 -7.75
C GLY A 163 -9.60 -18.24 -9.07
N SER A 164 -9.43 -16.91 -9.07
CA SER A 164 -9.28 -16.15 -10.31
C SER A 164 -7.84 -16.28 -10.76
N ALA A 165 -7.60 -16.65 -12.02
CA ALA A 165 -6.33 -16.42 -12.70
C ALA A 165 -6.16 -14.90 -12.88
N ALA A 166 -6.02 -14.20 -11.75
CA ALA A 166 -5.93 -12.77 -11.69
C ALA A 166 -4.63 -12.40 -12.39
N SER A 167 -4.76 -11.78 -13.56
CA SER A 167 -3.62 -11.14 -14.21
C SER A 167 -2.92 -10.26 -13.17
N PRO A 168 -1.58 -10.25 -13.13
CA PRO A 168 -0.84 -9.44 -12.17
C PRO A 168 -1.33 -7.99 -12.23
N ALA A 169 -1.43 -7.34 -11.07
CA ALA A 169 -1.88 -5.96 -10.99
C ALA A 169 -1.07 -5.08 -11.95
N ARG A 170 -1.75 -4.47 -12.91
CA ARG A 170 -1.13 -3.55 -13.87
C ARG A 170 -1.38 -2.13 -13.42
N PHE A 171 -0.31 -1.40 -13.12
CA PHE A 171 -0.35 0.02 -12.79
C PHE A 171 -0.12 0.86 -14.05
N ASP A 172 -0.85 0.53 -15.12
CA ASP A 172 -0.72 1.13 -16.44
C ASP A 172 -1.56 2.42 -16.58
N ALA A 173 -1.61 2.95 -17.79
CA ALA A 173 -2.36 4.17 -18.10
C ALA A 173 -3.87 4.05 -17.82
N GLU A 174 -4.46 2.88 -18.02
CA GLU A 174 -5.89 2.65 -17.74
C GLU A 174 -6.13 2.75 -16.24
N TRP A 175 -5.32 2.05 -15.44
CA TRP A 175 -5.39 2.10 -13.99
C TRP A 175 -5.22 3.54 -13.46
N LEU A 176 -4.20 4.26 -13.95
CA LEU A 176 -3.95 5.65 -13.58
C LEU A 176 -5.12 6.57 -13.93
N ASN A 177 -5.68 6.46 -15.15
CA ASN A 177 -6.82 7.25 -15.58
C ASN A 177 -8.04 7.00 -14.68
N ARG A 178 -8.29 5.74 -14.32
CA ARG A 178 -9.41 5.38 -13.44
C ARG A 178 -9.30 6.02 -12.06
N ILE A 179 -8.13 5.95 -11.41
CA ILE A 179 -7.96 6.54 -10.07
C ILE A 179 -7.95 8.07 -10.11
N CYS A 180 -7.36 8.68 -11.16
CA CYS A 180 -7.32 10.13 -11.30
C CYS A 180 -8.71 10.70 -11.59
N SER A 181 -9.50 10.00 -12.41
CA SER A 181 -10.89 10.40 -12.70
C SER A 181 -11.77 10.32 -11.45
N ALA A 182 -11.61 9.27 -10.65
CA ALA A 182 -12.30 9.15 -9.37
C ALA A 182 -11.96 10.32 -8.42
N ALA A 183 -10.67 10.67 -8.32
CA ALA A 183 -10.23 11.80 -7.52
C ALA A 183 -10.75 13.15 -8.06
N ALA A 184 -10.71 13.37 -9.38
CA ALA A 184 -11.21 14.58 -10.01
C ALA A 184 -12.71 14.80 -9.73
N VAL A 185 -13.53 13.77 -9.91
CA VAL A 185 -14.98 13.82 -9.65
C VAL A 185 -15.27 14.14 -8.18
N ARG A 186 -14.57 13.49 -7.24
CA ARG A 186 -14.83 13.68 -5.81
C ARG A 186 -14.38 15.02 -5.25
N THR A 187 -13.31 15.58 -5.83
CA THR A 187 -12.70 16.81 -5.32
C THR A 187 -13.12 18.04 -6.12
N GLY A 188 -13.80 17.88 -7.26
CA GLY A 188 -14.07 18.95 -8.21
C GLY A 188 -12.81 19.52 -8.88
N THR A 189 -11.66 18.87 -8.71
CA THR A 189 -10.37 19.35 -9.24
C THR A 189 -10.19 18.88 -10.69
N PRO A 190 -9.68 19.74 -11.61
CA PRO A 190 -9.38 19.32 -12.97
C PRO A 190 -8.43 18.11 -13.00
N ILE A 191 -8.66 17.17 -13.92
CA ILE A 191 -7.86 15.94 -14.00
C ILE A 191 -6.35 16.20 -14.19
N GLY A 192 -6.00 17.27 -14.91
CA GLY A 192 -4.61 17.69 -15.05
C GLY A 192 -3.97 18.04 -13.71
N ASP A 193 -4.69 18.80 -12.87
CA ASP A 193 -4.20 19.19 -11.55
C ASP A 193 -4.11 17.99 -10.60
N VAL A 194 -5.07 17.07 -10.68
CA VAL A 194 -4.99 15.78 -9.98
C VAL A 194 -3.72 15.03 -10.39
N MET A 195 -3.43 14.96 -11.68
CA MET A 195 -2.29 14.19 -12.20
C MET A 195 -0.94 14.79 -11.78
N PHE A 196 -0.81 16.11 -11.76
CA PHE A 196 0.48 16.79 -11.53
C PHE A 196 0.72 17.23 -10.08
N PHE A 197 -0.33 17.54 -9.32
CA PHE A 197 -0.19 18.16 -7.99
C PHE A 197 -0.71 17.31 -6.83
N MET A 198 -1.72 16.47 -7.06
CA MET A 198 -2.27 15.63 -6.01
C MET A 198 -1.32 14.46 -5.71
N SER A 199 -1.06 14.21 -4.42
CA SER A 199 -0.26 13.05 -4.02
C SER A 199 -0.98 11.76 -4.44
N LEU A 200 -0.21 10.76 -4.86
CA LEU A 200 -0.76 9.46 -5.25
C LEU A 200 -1.48 8.80 -4.08
N ASN A 201 -1.02 9.04 -2.84
CA ASN A 201 -1.73 8.66 -1.62
C ASN A 201 -3.15 9.23 -1.58
N GLN A 202 -3.30 10.54 -1.77
CA GLN A 202 -4.60 11.20 -1.77
C GLN A 202 -5.48 10.70 -2.92
N VAL A 203 -4.92 10.51 -4.12
CA VAL A 203 -5.66 9.95 -5.27
C VAL A 203 -6.18 8.54 -4.95
N CYS A 204 -5.34 7.67 -4.36
CA CYS A 204 -5.74 6.33 -3.95
C CYS A 204 -6.83 6.37 -2.86
N TRP A 205 -6.74 7.30 -1.90
CA TRP A 205 -7.80 7.49 -0.90
C TRP A 205 -9.13 7.88 -1.52
N GLN A 206 -9.13 8.84 -2.46
CA GLN A 206 -10.35 9.24 -3.14
C GLN A 206 -10.96 8.09 -3.93
N TYR A 207 -10.13 7.29 -4.59
CA TYR A 207 -10.59 6.08 -5.27
C TYR A 207 -11.23 5.07 -4.31
N VAL A 208 -10.59 4.77 -3.17
CA VAL A 208 -11.13 3.84 -2.17
C VAL A 208 -12.43 4.36 -1.56
N ASN A 209 -12.50 5.65 -1.24
CA ASN A 209 -13.72 6.26 -0.72
C ASN A 209 -14.86 6.22 -1.74
N MET A 210 -14.57 6.43 -3.03
CA MET A 210 -15.55 6.23 -4.10
C MET A 210 -16.12 4.80 -4.13
N LEU A 211 -15.26 3.79 -3.90
CA LEU A 211 -15.70 2.40 -3.86
C LEU A 211 -16.53 2.11 -2.60
N ARG A 212 -16.25 2.78 -1.49
CA ARG A 212 -17.00 2.64 -0.23
C ARG A 212 -18.42 3.15 -0.33
N ASP A 213 -18.66 4.16 -1.13
CA ASP A 213 -20.00 4.72 -1.34
C ASP A 213 -20.93 3.78 -2.13
N ARG A 214 -20.41 2.66 -2.68
CA ARG A 214 -21.19 1.69 -3.45
C ARG A 214 -21.89 0.67 -2.53
N PRO A 215 -23.09 0.18 -2.91
CA PRO A 215 -23.72 -0.94 -2.23
C PRO A 215 -22.79 -2.17 -2.19
N GLY A 216 -22.67 -2.82 -1.03
CA GLY A 216 -21.82 -4.01 -0.85
C GLY A 216 -20.36 -3.74 -0.43
N SER A 217 -20.01 -2.50 -0.07
CA SER A 217 -18.65 -2.10 0.33
C SER A 217 -18.16 -2.56 1.71
N ARG A 218 -18.93 -3.40 2.42
CA ARG A 218 -18.58 -3.92 3.77
C ARG A 218 -17.22 -4.65 3.80
N SER A 219 -16.72 -5.09 2.65
CA SER A 219 -15.43 -5.74 2.49
C SER A 219 -14.22 -4.78 2.46
N ILE A 220 -14.44 -3.47 2.33
CA ILE A 220 -13.39 -2.42 2.23
C ILE A 220 -13.05 -1.87 3.62
N ARG A 221 -12.28 -2.66 4.37
CA ARG A 221 -11.87 -2.37 5.75
C ARG A 221 -10.37 -2.57 5.92
N ARG A 222 -9.81 -2.01 6.98
CA ARG A 222 -8.44 -2.36 7.39
C ARG A 222 -8.38 -3.86 7.65
N ARG A 223 -7.33 -4.49 7.16
CA ARG A 223 -7.07 -5.91 7.38
C ARG A 223 -5.75 -6.04 8.13
N PRO A 224 -5.65 -7.02 9.05
CA PRO A 224 -4.37 -7.32 9.65
C PRO A 224 -3.35 -7.71 8.57
N ASP A 225 -2.08 -7.43 8.83
CA ASP A 225 -0.97 -8.04 8.08
C ASP A 225 -1.18 -9.57 8.03
N SER A 226 -0.82 -10.25 6.94
CA SER A 226 -1.08 -11.69 6.80
C SER A 226 -0.44 -12.51 7.92
N GLU A 227 0.69 -12.05 8.46
CA GLU A 227 1.34 -12.67 9.62
C GLU A 227 0.56 -12.42 10.93
N ILE A 228 0.06 -11.20 11.14
CA ILE A 228 -0.76 -10.84 12.31
C ILE A 228 -2.11 -11.56 12.23
N ALA A 229 -2.74 -11.59 11.06
CA ALA A 229 -3.98 -12.32 10.80
C ALA A 229 -3.80 -13.81 11.10
N ARG A 230 -2.67 -14.39 10.69
CA ARG A 230 -2.32 -15.77 11.03
C ARG A 230 -2.17 -15.97 12.54
N LYS A 231 -1.45 -15.08 13.23
CA LYS A 231 -1.27 -15.13 14.69
C LYS A 231 -2.62 -15.02 15.43
N MET A 232 -3.48 -14.11 15.00
CA MET A 232 -4.83 -13.96 15.55
C MET A 232 -5.68 -15.21 15.29
N LEU A 233 -5.63 -15.76 14.08
CA LEU A 233 -6.38 -16.99 13.74
C LEU A 233 -5.92 -18.19 14.57
N LEU A 234 -4.60 -18.37 14.73
CA LEU A 234 -4.04 -19.41 15.58
C LEU A 234 -4.47 -19.23 17.04
N ARG A 235 -4.44 -17.98 17.55
CA ARG A 235 -4.88 -17.69 18.91
C ARG A 235 -6.37 -18.00 19.12
N VAL A 236 -7.21 -17.69 18.13
CA VAL A 236 -8.64 -18.07 18.16
C VAL A 236 -8.82 -19.58 18.16
N TYR A 237 -8.01 -20.34 17.41
CA TYR A 237 -8.05 -21.80 17.44
C TYR A 237 -7.62 -22.37 18.80
N GLU A 238 -6.55 -21.86 19.40
CA GLU A 238 -6.10 -22.23 20.75
C GLU A 238 -7.21 -22.01 21.79
N LEU A 239 -7.82 -20.82 21.77
CA LEU A 239 -8.94 -20.48 22.66
C LEU A 239 -10.14 -21.41 22.41
N GLY A 240 -10.40 -21.76 21.15
CA GLY A 240 -11.47 -22.69 20.77
C GLY A 240 -11.24 -24.09 21.32
N GLU A 241 -10.04 -24.63 21.18
CA GLU A 241 -9.66 -25.92 21.76
C GLU A 241 -9.75 -25.92 23.29
N GLU A 242 -9.29 -24.84 23.94
CA GLU A 242 -9.39 -24.70 25.39
C GLU A 242 -10.83 -24.61 25.88
N PHE A 243 -11.69 -23.90 25.14
CA PHE A 243 -13.11 -23.76 25.46
C PHE A 243 -13.83 -25.10 25.33
N LEU A 244 -13.60 -25.84 24.24
CA LEU A 244 -14.22 -27.15 24.00
C LEU A 244 -13.73 -28.24 24.96
N LYS A 245 -12.48 -28.17 25.45
CA LYS A 245 -11.96 -29.09 26.48
C LYS A 245 -12.55 -28.84 27.87
N LYS A 246 -13.12 -27.65 28.11
CA LYS A 246 -13.72 -27.24 29.39
C LYS A 246 -15.26 -27.30 29.38
N ALA A 247 -15.87 -27.48 28.22
CA ALA A 247 -17.31 -27.67 28.01
C ALA A 247 -17.72 -29.12 28.26
#